data_AF-X1JY11-F1
#
_entry.id   AF-X1JY11-F1
#
_cell.length_a   1.000
_cell.length_b   1.000
_cell.length_c   1.000
_cell.angle_alpha   90.00
_cell.angle_beta   90.00
_cell.angle_gamma   90.00
#
_symmetry.space_group_name_H-M   'P 1'
#
loop_
_entity.id
_entity.type
_entity.pdbx_description
1 polymer ?
#
loop_
_entity_poly.entity_id
_entity_poly.type
_entity_poly.pdbx_seq_one_letter_code
_entity_poly.pdbx_strand_id
1 'polypeptide(L)' 'MIVKNRIKVLIADDHPLVRHGIKTFLETYDDIYIVGEAGNGREAI' A
#
# COMPACT_ATOMS: atom_id res chain seq x y z
N MET A 1 -7.01 -2.03 26.37
CA MET A 1 -6.31 -1.55 25.15
C MET A 1 -7.02 -2.15 23.96
N ILE A 2 -7.64 -1.35 23.10
CA ILE A 2 -8.22 -1.86 21.84
C ILE A 2 -7.08 -1.96 20.84
N VAL A 3 -6.80 -3.16 20.36
CA VAL A 3 -5.81 -3.36 19.29
C VAL A 3 -6.45 -2.83 18.00
N LYS A 4 -5.97 -1.71 17.47
CA LYS A 4 -6.35 -1.26 16.12
C LYS A 4 -5.80 -2.30 15.13
N ASN A 5 -6.67 -3.10 14.54
CA ASN A 5 -6.27 -3.98 13.44
C ASN A 5 -5.93 -3.10 12.22
N ARG A 6 -4.63 -2.97 11.92
CA ARG A 6 -4.18 -2.28 10.72
C ARG A 6 -4.55 -3.08 9.47
N ILE A 7 -5.14 -2.41 8.49
CA ILE A 7 -5.42 -2.93 7.15
C ILE A 7 -4.10 -3.00 6.39
N LYS A 8 -3.68 -4.21 6.02
CA LYS A 8 -2.47 -4.45 5.24
C LYS A 8 -2.77 -4.23 3.76
N VAL A 9 -1.98 -3.38 3.09
CA VAL A 9 -2.19 -3.00 1.69
C VAL A 9 -0.93 -3.24 0.88
N LEU A 10 -1.09 -3.92 -0.27
CA LEU A 10 -0.10 -4.01 -1.34
C LEU A 10 -0.57 -3.11 -2.50
N ILE A 11 0.32 -2.29 -3.05
CA ILE A 11 -0.01 -1.41 -4.19
C ILE A 11 0.57 -2.01 -5.47
N ALA A 12 -0.27 -2.31 -6.46
CA ALA A 12 0.15 -2.86 -7.75
C ALA A 12 -0.23 -1.91 -8.89
N ASP A 13 0.75 -1.43 -9.65
CA ASP A 13 0.59 -0.58 -10.84
C ASP A 13 1.91 -0.61 -11.63
N ASP A 14 1.88 -0.55 -12.95
CA ASP A 14 3.09 -0.55 -13.79
C ASP A 14 3.78 0.82 -13.88
N HIS A 15 3.17 1.88 -13.36
CA HIS A 15 3.70 3.25 -13.34
C HIS A 15 4.20 3.67 -11.94
N PRO A 16 5.52 3.91 -11.77
CA PRO A 16 6.09 4.31 -10.47
C PRO A 16 5.48 5.56 -9.85
N LEU A 17 5.14 6.57 -10.66
CA LEU A 17 4.55 7.83 -10.18
C LEU A 17 3.18 7.60 -9.53
N VAL A 18 2.36 6.72 -10.11
CA VAL A 18 1.04 6.36 -9.61
C VAL A 18 1.16 5.66 -8.26
N ARG A 19 2.06 4.66 -8.16
CA ARG A 19 2.33 3.95 -6.89
C ARG A 19 2.77 4.91 -5.79
N HIS A 20 3.69 5.83 -6.09
CA HIS A 20 4.16 6.81 -5.12
C HIS A 20 3.04 7.74 -4.63
N GLY A 21 2.17 8.20 -5.53
CA GLY A 21 1.02 9.03 -5.18
C GLY A 21 0.00 8.29 -4.30
N ILE A 22 -0.35 7.06 -4.66
CA ILE A 22 -1.27 6.21 -3.88
C ILE A 22 -0.70 5.93 -2.49
N LYS A 23 0.58 5.55 -2.41
CA LYS A 23 1.27 5.29 -1.15
C LYS A 23 1.24 6.52 -0.23
N THR A 24 1.65 7.67 -0.75
CA THR A 24 1.68 8.92 0.02
C THR A 24 0.30 9.30 0.54
N PHE A 25 -0.75 9.11 -0.26
CA PHE A 25 -2.13 9.33 0.18
C PHE A 25 -2.57 8.34 1.26
N LEU A 26 -2.30 7.05 1.08
CA LEU A 26 -2.70 6.00 2.01
C LEU A 26 -1.94 6.04 3.34
N GLU A 27 -0.70 6.52 3.35
CA GLU A 27 0.10 6.72 4.57
C GLU A 27 -0.45 7.83 5.48
N THR A 28 -1.43 8.62 5.03
CA THR A 28 -2.14 9.61 5.88
C THR A 28 -3.16 8.99 6.84
N TYR A 29 -3.46 7.69 6.69
CA TYR A 29 -4.44 6.97 7.52
C TYR A 29 -3.74 6.08 8.57
N ASP A 30 -4.01 6.30 9.85
CA ASP A 30 -3.37 5.59 10.98
C ASP A 30 -3.63 4.07 11.02
N ASP A 31 -4.69 3.61 10.35
CA ASP A 31 -5.13 2.23 10.27
C ASP A 31 -4.65 1.52 9.00
N ILE A 32 -3.94 2.19 8.09
CA ILE A 32 -3.35 1.58 6.90
C ILE A 32 -1.89 1.20 7.17
N TYR A 33 -1.48 0.04 6.65
CA TYR A 33 -0.10 -0.42 6.66
C TYR A 33 0.30 -0.94 5.28
N ILE A 34 1.18 -0.21 4.59
CA ILE A 34 1.72 -0.61 3.30
C ILE A 34 2.73 -1.74 3.52
N VAL A 35 2.45 -2.92 2.95
CA VAL A 35 3.33 -4.10 3.07
C VAL A 35 4.29 -4.25 1.88
N GLY A 36 4.04 -3.51 0.80
CA GLY A 36 4.89 -3.54 -0.38
C GLY A 36 4.27 -2.81 -1.58
N GLU A 37 5.04 -2.79 -2.67
CA GLU A 37 4.65 -2.27 -3.98
C GLU A 37 5.02 -3.32 -5.04
N ALA A 38 4.22 -3.43 -6.09
CA ALA A 38 4.45 -4.34 -7.21
C ALA A 38 4.35 -3.58 -8.54
N GLY A 39 5.33 -3.74 -9.41
CA GLY A 39 5.37 -3.14 -10.75
C GLY A 39 4.69 -3.99 -11.83
N ASN A 40 4.28 -5.21 -11.50
CA ASN A 40 3.65 -6.14 -12.42
C ASN A 40 2.92 -7.26 -11.65
N GLY A 41 2.16 -8.10 -12.37
CA GLY A 41 1.38 -9.18 -11.77
C GLY A 41 2.21 -10.29 -11.11
N ARG A 42 3.47 -10.53 -11.50
CA ARG A 42 4.33 -11.54 -10.84
C ARG A 42 4.84 -11.06 -9.49
N GLU A 43 5.06 -9.77 -9.33
CA GLU A 43 5.44 -9.15 -8.05
C GLU A 43 4.23 -9.00 -7.11
N ALA A 44 3.00 -9.10 -7.64
CA ALA A 44 1.77 -8.85 -6.88
C ALA A 44 1.17 -10.11 -6.21
N ILE A 45 1.74 -11.30 -6.45
CA ILE A 45 1.23 -12.61 -5.99
C ILE A 45 2.11 -13.27 -4.93
#